data_AF-A0A2X3IGU1-F1
#
_entry.id   AF-A0A2X3IGU1-F1
#
_cell.length_a   1.000
_cell.length_b   1.000
_cell.length_c   1.000
_cell.angle_alpha   90.00
_cell.angle_beta   90.00
_cell.angle_gamma   90.00
#
_symmetry.space_group_name_H-M   'P 1'
#
loop_
_entity.id
_entity.type
_entity.pdbx_description
1 polymer ?
#
loop_
_entity_poly.entity_id
_entity_poly.type
_entity_poly.pdbx_seq_one_letter_code
_entity_poly.pdbx_strand_id
1 'polypeptide(L)'
;MLRETPNFSAVLVGNDQMALGVLSAFHQHQVAVPGEKSVIGYDDTYESSFFYPALSTVSLDLDLQGKEAVRRILASTSGAPHTSSILPARLVIRHSSGARIEQGKDLQAIAEQLRAIAHRLAP
;
A
#
# COMPACT_ATOMS: atom_id res chain seq x y z
N MET A 1 -6.64 8.59 -10.84
CA MET A 1 -5.70 7.43 -10.94
C MET A 1 -6.23 6.31 -11.82
N LEU A 2 -7.08 5.38 -11.36
CA LEU A 2 -7.49 4.21 -12.19
C LEU A 2 -8.10 4.58 -13.55
N ARG A 3 -8.78 5.73 -13.65
CA ARG A 3 -9.37 6.23 -14.91
C ARG A 3 -8.39 6.98 -15.81
N GLU A 4 -7.52 7.79 -15.23
CA GLU A 4 -6.66 8.74 -15.96
C GLU A 4 -5.29 8.13 -16.31
N THR A 5 -4.81 7.23 -15.45
CA THR A 5 -3.51 6.58 -15.57
C THR A 5 -3.66 5.09 -15.26
N PRO A 6 -4.29 4.26 -16.11
CA PRO A 6 -4.54 2.86 -15.78
C PRO A 6 -3.29 1.96 -15.74
N ASN A 7 -2.21 2.36 -16.42
CA ASN A 7 -1.07 1.50 -16.76
C ASN A 7 0.05 1.44 -15.70
N PHE A 8 -0.14 2.01 -14.50
CA PHE A 8 0.86 1.85 -13.43
C PHE A 8 0.79 0.44 -12.80
N SER A 9 1.91 -0.03 -12.28
CA SER A 9 2.05 -1.31 -11.59
C SER A 9 2.14 -1.17 -10.07
N ALA A 10 2.42 0.01 -9.54
CA ALA A 10 2.52 0.23 -8.10
C ALA A 10 2.18 1.68 -7.70
N VAL A 11 1.72 1.86 -6.46
CA VAL A 11 1.45 3.16 -5.87
C VAL A 11 2.13 3.27 -4.51
N LEU A 12 2.85 4.39 -4.33
CA LEU A 12 3.41 4.82 -3.06
C LEU A 12 2.45 5.83 -2.45
N VAL A 13 2.06 5.60 -1.20
CA VAL A 13 1.05 6.39 -0.53
C VAL A 13 1.66 7.12 0.66
N GLY A 14 1.30 8.39 0.83
CA GLY A 14 1.92 9.25 1.84
C GLY A 14 1.62 8.90 3.29
N ASN A 15 0.62 8.04 3.55
CA ASN A 15 0.39 7.39 4.84
C ASN A 15 -0.48 6.13 4.69
N ASP A 16 -0.57 5.35 5.76
CA ASP A 16 -1.30 4.07 5.78
C ASP A 16 -2.82 4.25 5.68
N GLN A 17 -3.38 5.33 6.22
CA GLN A 17 -4.82 5.62 6.11
C GLN A 17 -5.25 5.88 4.66
N MET A 18 -4.46 6.65 3.91
CA MET A 18 -4.68 6.83 2.47
C MET A 18 -4.44 5.51 1.72
N ALA A 19 -3.46 4.69 2.15
CA ALA A 19 -3.20 3.39 1.54
C ALA A 19 -4.39 2.45 1.70
N LEU A 20 -5.09 2.49 2.84
CA LEU A 20 -6.35 1.76 3.04
C LEU A 20 -7.42 2.19 2.03
N GLY A 21 -7.53 3.49 1.76
CA GLY A 21 -8.43 4.02 0.73
C GLY A 21 -8.08 3.49 -0.68
N VAL A 22 -6.80 3.41 -1.00
CA VAL A 22 -6.31 2.81 -2.26
C VAL A 22 -6.66 1.32 -2.34
N LEU A 23 -6.39 0.55 -1.28
CA LEU A 23 -6.71 -0.88 -1.22
C LEU A 23 -8.22 -1.11 -1.37
N SER A 24 -9.04 -0.28 -0.71
CA SER A 24 -10.50 -0.32 -0.83
C SER A 24 -10.97 -0.06 -2.28
N ALA A 25 -10.42 0.97 -2.93
CA ALA A 25 -10.74 1.26 -4.32
C ALA A 25 -10.30 0.13 -5.27
N PHE A 26 -9.12 -0.46 -5.05
CA PHE A 26 -8.67 -1.61 -5.83
C PHE A 26 -9.57 -2.82 -5.65
N HIS A 27 -9.98 -3.12 -4.42
CA HIS A 27 -10.94 -4.18 -4.14
C HIS A 27 -12.29 -3.95 -4.85
N GLN A 28 -12.83 -2.73 -4.80
CA GLN A 28 -14.08 -2.36 -5.49
C GLN A 28 -13.99 -2.50 -7.02
N HIS A 29 -12.81 -2.25 -7.58
CA HIS A 29 -12.54 -2.39 -9.01
C HIS A 29 -11.96 -3.75 -9.41
N GLN A 30 -11.93 -4.73 -8.50
CA GLN A 30 -11.39 -6.07 -8.72
C GLN A 30 -9.93 -6.09 -9.19
N VAL A 31 -9.17 -5.06 -8.82
CA VAL A 31 -7.73 -4.97 -9.10
C VAL A 31 -6.99 -5.81 -8.07
N ALA A 32 -6.24 -6.81 -8.52
CA ALA A 32 -5.54 -7.71 -7.63
C ALA A 32 -4.30 -7.05 -7.01
N VAL A 33 -4.17 -7.15 -5.68
CA VAL A 33 -2.99 -6.69 -4.92
C VAL A 33 -2.37 -7.89 -4.23
N PRO A 34 -1.05 -8.13 -4.36
CA PRO A 34 -0.06 -7.31 -5.06
C PRO A 34 0.05 -7.57 -6.58
N GLY A 35 -0.53 -8.68 -7.06
CA GLY A 35 -0.21 -9.28 -8.37
C GLY A 35 -0.44 -8.38 -9.58
N GLU A 36 -1.58 -7.68 -9.66
CA GLU A 36 -1.82 -6.71 -10.75
C GLU A 36 -1.19 -5.36 -10.42
N LYS A 37 -1.41 -4.89 -9.18
CA LYS A 37 -0.84 -3.64 -8.67
C LYS A 37 -0.34 -3.80 -7.24
N SER A 38 0.80 -3.21 -6.94
CA SER A 38 1.36 -3.13 -5.58
C SER A 38 0.99 -1.82 -4.88
N VAL A 39 0.86 -1.87 -3.56
CA VAL A 39 0.61 -0.71 -2.69
C VAL A 39 1.66 -0.70 -1.58
N ILE A 40 2.31 0.44 -1.38
CA ILE A 40 3.19 0.67 -0.23
C ILE A 40 2.70 1.93 0.50
N GLY A 41 2.52 1.83 1.81
CA GLY A 41 2.15 2.94 2.69
C GLY A 41 3.33 3.61 3.39
N TYR A 42 2.99 4.42 4.39
CA TYR A 42 3.93 5.15 5.26
C TYR A 42 3.28 5.27 6.65
N ASP A 43 4.07 5.18 7.72
CA ASP A 43 3.75 5.26 9.17
C ASP A 43 3.88 3.92 9.91
N ASP A 44 3.41 2.81 9.34
CA ASP A 44 3.29 1.51 10.01
C ASP A 44 2.44 1.54 11.27
N THR A 45 1.22 2.08 11.16
CA THR A 45 0.27 2.02 12.28
C THR A 45 -0.12 0.58 12.59
N TYR A 46 -0.61 0.34 13.80
CA TYR A 46 -0.97 -1.01 14.26
C TYR A 46 -1.94 -1.71 13.29
N GLU A 47 -2.92 -0.96 12.79
CA GLU A 47 -3.96 -1.41 11.86
C GLU A 47 -3.41 -1.88 10.51
N SER A 48 -2.27 -1.35 10.06
CA SER A 48 -1.67 -1.67 8.77
C SER A 48 -1.36 -3.16 8.60
N SER A 49 -1.07 -3.85 9.71
CA SER A 49 -0.87 -5.31 9.73
C SER A 49 -2.16 -6.11 9.52
N PHE A 50 -3.32 -5.50 9.73
CA PHE A 50 -4.66 -6.11 9.62
C PHE A 50 -5.43 -5.66 8.38
N PHE A 51 -4.84 -4.81 7.54
CA PHE A 51 -5.42 -4.51 6.24
C PHE A 51 -5.51 -5.78 5.38
N TYR A 52 -6.33 -5.72 4.35
CA TYR A 52 -6.49 -6.83 3.42
C TYR A 52 -6.19 -6.37 1.97
N PRO A 53 -5.08 -6.84 1.37
CA PRO A 53 -3.96 -7.56 1.99
C PRO A 53 -3.21 -6.72 3.04
N ALA A 54 -2.47 -7.38 3.93
CA ALA A 54 -1.68 -6.70 4.96
C ALA A 54 -0.65 -5.75 4.31
N LEU A 55 -0.57 -4.52 4.79
CA LEU A 55 0.10 -3.42 4.09
C LEU A 55 1.62 -3.42 4.30
N SER A 56 2.38 -3.49 3.22
CA SER A 56 3.79 -3.13 3.21
C SER A 56 3.92 -1.61 3.36
N THR A 57 4.76 -1.14 4.28
CA THR A 57 4.80 0.29 4.65
C THR A 57 6.14 0.68 5.27
N VAL A 58 6.47 1.97 5.21
CA VAL A 58 7.64 2.52 5.90
C VAL A 58 7.27 2.78 7.36
N SER A 59 7.90 2.03 8.27
CA SER A 59 7.74 2.16 9.71
C SER A 59 8.63 3.27 10.26
N LEU A 60 7.99 4.18 10.99
CA LEU A 60 8.62 5.28 11.70
C LEU A 60 8.65 4.98 13.19
N ASP A 61 9.74 5.33 13.87
CA ASP A 61 9.78 5.31 15.33
C ASP A 61 9.18 6.61 15.87
N LEU A 62 7.84 6.66 15.91
CA LEU A 62 7.09 7.83 16.37
C LEU A 62 7.33 8.11 17.86
N ASP A 63 7.62 7.08 18.66
CA ASP A 63 7.97 7.21 20.07
C ASP A 63 9.31 7.93 20.25
N LEU A 64 10.34 7.51 19.50
CA LEU A 64 11.63 8.18 19.46
C LEU A 64 11.49 9.62 18.92
N GLN A 65 10.68 9.81 17.89
CA GLN A 65 10.43 11.13 17.31
C GLN A 65 9.80 12.09 18.33
N GLY A 66 8.80 11.63 19.09
CA GLY A 66 8.20 12.39 20.17
C GLY A 66 9.20 12.72 21.29
N LYS A 67 9.99 11.74 21.72
CA LYS A 67 11.03 11.92 22.75
C LYS A 67 12.08 12.95 22.32
N GLU A 68 12.59 12.86 21.10
CA GLU A 68 13.57 13.80 20.58
C GLU A 68 12.98 15.21 20.40
N ALA A 69 11.73 15.32 19.96
CA ALA A 69 11.05 16.61 19.87
C ALA A 69 10.95 17.30 21.24
N VAL A 70 10.47 16.59 22.27
CA VAL A 70 10.37 17.13 23.64
C VAL A 70 11.75 17.47 24.19
N ARG A 71 12.74 16.57 24.03
CA ARG A 71 14.13 16.80 24.47
C ARG A 71 14.70 18.09 23.88
N ARG A 72 14.45 18.35 22.58
CA ARG A 72 14.91 19.56 21.88
C ARG A 72 14.23 20.82 22.38
N ILE A 73 12.92 20.77 22.63
CA ILE A 73 12.18 21.91 23.19
C ILE A 73 12.72 22.26 24.58
N LEU A 74 12.92 21.28 25.45
CA LEU A 74 13.43 21.50 26.80
C LEU A 74 14.89 21.97 26.83
N ALA A 75 15.70 21.55 25.86
CA ALA A 75 17.10 21.98 25.73
C ALA A 75 17.25 23.33 25.00
N SER A 76 16.18 23.90 24.46
CA SER A 76 16.21 25.15 23.70
C SER A 76 16.45 26.33 24.64
N THR A 77 17.51 27.09 24.40
CA THR A 77 17.79 28.37 25.06
C THR A 77 17.75 29.50 24.02
N SER A 78 17.42 30.72 24.47
CA SER A 78 17.39 31.89 23.58
C SER A 78 18.76 32.10 22.93
N GLY A 79 18.81 32.09 21.59
CA GLY A 79 20.03 32.23 20.79
C GLY A 79 20.73 30.92 20.40
N ALA A 80 20.22 29.75 20.82
CA ALA A 80 20.77 28.47 20.37
C ALA A 80 20.42 28.17 18.89
N PRO A 81 21.35 27.66 18.07
CA PRO A 81 21.07 27.30 16.69
C PRO A 81 20.10 26.11 16.60
N HIS A 82 19.12 26.21 15.70
CA HIS A 82 18.21 25.10 15.42
C HIS A 82 18.98 23.94 14.77
N THR A 83 18.87 22.76 15.36
CA THR A 83 19.47 21.54 14.81
C THR A 83 18.39 20.63 14.26
N SER A 84 18.67 19.99 13.12
CA SER A 84 17.85 18.92 12.53
C SER A 84 18.58 17.59 12.68
N SER A 85 17.83 16.50 12.86
CA SER A 85 18.36 15.14 12.84
C SER A 85 17.44 14.23 12.04
N ILE A 86 18.03 13.31 11.29
CA ILE A 86 17.31 12.24 10.61
C ILE A 86 17.14 11.08 11.59
N LEU A 87 15.90 10.64 11.79
CA LEU A 87 15.59 9.45 12.58
C LEU A 87 15.52 8.21 11.68
N PRO A 88 15.82 7.02 12.22
CA PRO A 88 15.76 5.79 11.44
C PRO A 88 14.33 5.49 11.00
N ALA A 89 14.20 5.02 9.76
CA ALA A 89 12.97 4.44 9.22
C ALA A 89 13.31 3.07 8.62
N ARG A 90 12.36 2.15 8.62
CA ARG A 90 12.54 0.81 8.03
C ARG A 90 11.35 0.43 7.17
N LEU A 91 11.60 -0.25 6.06
CA LEU A 91 10.53 -0.85 5.27
C LEU A 91 10.06 -2.14 5.95
N VAL A 92 8.77 -2.22 6.25
CA VAL A 92 8.10 -3.44 6.70
C VAL A 92 7.39 -4.05 5.50
N ILE A 93 7.88 -5.20 5.03
CA ILE A 93 7.29 -5.92 3.91
C ILE A 93 6.20 -6.85 4.43
N ARG A 94 5.00 -6.74 3.85
CA ARG A 94 3.85 -7.62 4.11
C ARG A 94 3.30 -8.15 2.78
N HIS A 95 1.98 -8.13 2.60
CA HIS A 95 1.30 -8.81 1.49
C HIS A 95 0.81 -7.85 0.39
N SER A 96 0.88 -6.53 0.58
CA SER A 96 0.38 -5.56 -0.41
C SER A 96 1.36 -5.21 -1.53
N SER A 97 2.59 -5.72 -1.49
CA SER A 97 3.62 -5.46 -2.49
C SER A 97 4.26 -6.74 -3.00
N GLY A 98 4.56 -6.84 -4.29
CA GLY A 98 5.17 -8.02 -4.89
C GLY A 98 5.49 -7.86 -6.37
N ALA A 99 6.07 -8.90 -6.96
CA ALA A 99 6.31 -8.94 -8.40
C ALA A 99 4.98 -8.84 -9.15
N ARG A 100 4.97 -8.05 -10.23
CA ARG A 100 3.81 -7.98 -11.12
C ARG A 100 3.62 -9.34 -11.78
N ILE A 101 2.44 -9.92 -11.61
CA ILE A 101 2.03 -11.13 -12.30
C ILE A 101 1.26 -10.66 -13.53
N GLU A 102 1.89 -10.74 -14.69
CA GLU A 102 1.18 -10.56 -15.95
C GLU A 102 0.30 -11.80 -16.19
N GLN A 103 -0.92 -11.77 -15.66
CA GLN A 103 -1.95 -12.67 -16.15
C GLN A 103 -2.36 -12.19 -17.54
N GLY A 104 -1.68 -12.68 -18.57
CA GLY A 104 -2.26 -12.70 -19.90
C GLY A 104 -3.60 -13.41 -19.78
N LYS A 105 -4.71 -12.68 -19.97
CA LYS A 105 -6.02 -13.32 -20.01
C LYS A 105 -6.00 -14.29 -21.18
N ASP A 106 -6.02 -15.59 -20.89
CA ASP A 106 -6.25 -16.60 -21.90
C ASP A 106 -7.72 -16.48 -22.33
N LEU A 107 -7.95 -15.60 -23.31
CA LEU A 107 -9.27 -15.30 -23.85
C LEU A 107 -9.92 -16.56 -24.44
N GLN A 108 -9.10 -17.53 -24.84
CA GLN A 108 -9.55 -18.79 -25.40
C GLN A 108 -10.11 -19.69 -24.29
N ALA A 109 -9.37 -19.84 -23.18
CA ALA A 109 -9.85 -20.55 -22.00
C ALA A 109 -11.12 -19.91 -21.40
N ILE A 110 -11.18 -18.56 -21.36
CA ILE A 110 -12.38 -17.83 -20.90
C ILE A 110 -13.56 -18.12 -21.83
N ALA A 111 -13.36 -18.08 -23.15
CA ALA A 111 -14.41 -18.37 -24.12
C ALA A 111 -14.93 -19.80 -24.02
N GLU A 112 -14.04 -20.78 -23.78
CA GLU A 112 -14.43 -22.18 -23.54
C GLU A 112 -15.25 -22.36 -22.26
N GLN A 113 -14.84 -21.74 -21.16
CA GLN A 113 -15.62 -21.77 -19.92
C GLN A 113 -17.01 -21.15 -20.10
N LEU A 114 -17.11 -20.00 -20.78
CA LEU A 114 -18.39 -19.37 -21.06
C LEU A 114 -19.29 -20.26 -21.93
N ARG A 115 -18.75 -20.93 -22.96
CA ARG A 115 -19.50 -21.91 -23.76
C ARG A 115 -19.98 -23.09 -22.92
N ALA A 116 -19.12 -23.65 -22.05
CA ALA A 116 -19.49 -24.75 -21.17
C ALA A 116 -20.63 -24.38 -20.20
N ILE A 117 -20.58 -23.15 -19.65
CA ILE A 117 -21.66 -22.61 -18.80
C ILE A 117 -22.94 -22.44 -19.62
N ALA A 118 -22.87 -21.89 -20.83
CA ALA A 118 -24.03 -21.72 -21.71
C ALA A 118 -24.70 -23.07 -22.05
N HIS A 119 -23.90 -24.11 -22.34
CA HIS A 119 -24.43 -25.46 -22.57
C HIS A 119 -25.09 -26.08 -21.35
N ARG A 120 -24.62 -25.80 -20.12
CA ARG A 120 -25.25 -26.28 -18.88
C ARG A 120 -26.53 -25.55 -18.51
N LEU A 121 -26.71 -24.32 -19.00
CA LEU A 121 -27.89 -23.49 -18.76
C LEU A 121 -28.95 -23.63 -19.86
N ALA A 122 -28.59 -24.22 -21.00
CA ALA A 122 -29.55 -24.60 -22.03
C ALA A 122 -30.37 -25.82 -21.54
N PRO A 123 -31.72 -25.75 -21.62
CA PRO A 123 -32.61 -26.80 -21.16
C PRO A 123 -32.55 -28.08 -21.99
#